data_AF-A0A1F9N4U4-F1
#
_entry.id   AF-A0A1F9N4U4-F1
#
_cell.length_a   1.000
_cell.length_b   1.000
_cell.length_c   1.000
_cell.angle_alpha   90.00
_cell.angle_beta   90.00
_cell.angle_gamma   90.00
#
_symmetry.space_group_name_H-M   'P 1'
#
loop_
_entity.id
_entity.type
_entity.pdbx_description
1 polymer ?
#
loop_
_entity_poly.entity_id
_entity_poly.type
_entity_poly.pdbx_seq_one_letter_code
_entity_poly.pdbx_strand_id
1 'polypeptide(L)'
;MTEKKRPNVTGKGPALTREMLELFKEMTEGGLKLSDEASQKMKAVLEERTQEFNKVIKMAFLKTVKAGEVAYDCKEMTLEMQAAVGSGDEARAMEILEILTNDLDELLHKIKTFVVRMT
;
A
#
# COMPACT_ATOMS: atom_id res chain seq x y z
N MET A 1 19.61 -1.37 -3.11
CA MET A 1 18.60 -0.29 -3.16
C MET A 1 19.19 0.89 -2.42
N THR A 2 19.32 2.06 -3.06
CA THR A 2 19.73 3.30 -2.40
C THR A 2 18.76 3.56 -1.24
N GLU A 3 19.24 3.51 0.01
CA GLU A 3 18.46 3.85 1.19
C GLU A 3 18.03 5.32 1.09
N LYS A 4 16.87 5.58 0.49
CA LYS A 4 16.17 6.85 0.63
C LYS A 4 15.93 7.03 2.12
N LYS A 5 16.60 8.00 2.72
CA LYS A 5 16.43 8.33 4.14
C LYS A 5 14.96 8.68 4.36
N ARG A 6 14.25 7.85 5.13
CA ARG A 6 12.82 8.06 5.41
C ARG A 6 12.63 9.45 6.03
N PRO A 7 11.65 10.24 5.56
CA PRO A 7 11.35 11.52 6.19
C PRO A 7 10.81 11.30 7.61
N ASN A 8 10.67 12.37 8.40
CA ASN A 8 9.99 12.24 9.70
C ASN A 8 8.52 11.87 9.47
N VAL A 9 8.17 10.62 9.80
CA VAL A 9 6.85 10.00 9.62
C VAL A 9 6.04 9.89 10.92
N THR A 10 6.54 10.46 12.03
CA THR A 10 5.85 10.44 13.33
C THR A 10 4.43 11.00 13.22
N GLY A 11 3.42 10.21 13.58
CA GLY A 11 2.01 10.62 13.49
C GLY A 11 1.43 10.70 12.07
N LYS A 12 2.24 10.48 11.02
CA LYS A 12 1.85 10.66 9.62
C LYS A 12 1.31 9.40 8.95
N GLY A 13 1.36 8.24 9.60
CA GLY A 13 0.89 6.98 9.02
C GLY A 13 -0.53 7.08 8.43
N PRO A 14 -1.54 7.70 9.09
CA PRO A 14 -2.86 7.83 8.48
C PRO A 14 -2.88 8.66 7.20
N ALA A 15 -2.04 9.70 7.10
CA ALA A 15 -1.96 10.53 5.90
C ALA A 15 -1.25 9.78 4.76
N LEU A 16 -0.14 9.12 5.07
CA LEU A 16 0.61 8.30 4.10
C LEU A 16 -0.21 7.14 3.57
N THR A 17 -0.98 6.46 4.43
CA THR A 17 -1.92 5.42 4.01
C THR A 17 -3.00 6.01 3.09
N ARG A 18 -3.53 7.21 3.35
CA ARG A 18 -4.50 7.84 2.43
C ARG A 18 -3.90 8.13 1.06
N GLU A 19 -2.72 8.73 1.02
CA GLU A 19 -2.00 8.98 -0.25
C GLU A 19 -1.79 7.66 -1.02
N MET A 20 -1.41 6.59 -0.32
CA MET A 20 -1.27 5.26 -0.92
C MET A 20 -2.60 4.72 -1.47
N LEU A 21 -3.71 4.87 -0.75
CA LEU A 21 -5.04 4.44 -1.21
C LEU A 21 -5.54 5.27 -2.39
N GLU A 22 -5.19 6.55 -2.47
CA GLU A 22 -5.46 7.39 -3.63
C GLU A 22 -4.72 6.87 -4.87
N LEU A 23 -3.44 6.51 -4.73
CA LEU A 23 -2.68 5.87 -5.82
C LEU A 23 -3.30 4.53 -6.25
N PHE A 24 -3.80 3.72 -5.31
CA PHE A 24 -4.53 2.50 -5.65
C PHE A 24 -5.75 2.79 -6.51
N LYS A 25 -6.52 3.80 -6.12
CA LYS A 25 -7.71 4.23 -6.85
C LYS A 25 -7.35 4.66 -8.28
N GLU A 26 -6.30 5.46 -8.45
CA GLU A 26 -5.82 5.90 -9.77
C GLU A 26 -5.46 4.71 -10.67
N MET A 27 -4.81 3.68 -10.13
CA MET A 27 -4.49 2.46 -10.88
C MET A 27 -5.73 1.60 -11.17
N THR A 28 -6.72 1.57 -10.27
CA THR A 28 -7.96 0.80 -10.52
C THR A 28 -8.85 1.45 -11.58
N GLU A 29 -8.91 2.79 -11.60
CA GLU A 29 -9.73 3.57 -12.54
C GLU A 29 -9.01 3.80 -13.87
N GLY A 30 -7.68 3.73 -13.87
CA GLY A 30 -6.84 3.90 -15.05
C GLY A 30 -6.86 2.72 -16.03
N GLY A 31 -6.47 3.01 -17.27
CA GLY A 31 -6.06 2.01 -18.25
C GLY A 31 -4.66 1.51 -17.94
N LEU A 32 -4.54 0.28 -17.43
CA LEU A 32 -3.26 -0.35 -17.14
C LEU A 32 -2.69 -0.92 -18.44
N LYS A 33 -1.39 -0.71 -18.70
CA LYS A 33 -0.70 -1.30 -19.85
C LYS A 33 -0.21 -2.72 -19.55
N LEU A 34 -1.06 -3.53 -18.94
CA LEU A 34 -0.77 -4.94 -18.63
C LEU A 34 -1.68 -5.85 -19.45
N SER A 35 -1.44 -7.16 -19.41
CA SER A 35 -2.42 -8.14 -19.86
C SER A 35 -3.76 -7.97 -19.13
N ASP A 36 -4.86 -8.41 -19.75
CA ASP A 36 -6.19 -8.33 -19.13
C ASP A 36 -6.24 -9.12 -17.80
N GLU A 37 -5.58 -10.28 -17.76
CA GLU A 37 -5.50 -11.13 -16.56
C GLU A 37 -4.71 -10.45 -15.44
N ALA A 38 -3.52 -9.90 -15.73
CA ALA A 38 -2.73 -9.18 -14.75
C ALA A 38 -3.42 -7.90 -14.27
N SER A 39 -4.07 -7.17 -15.18
CA SER A 39 -4.86 -5.99 -14.86
C SER A 39 -6.01 -6.33 -13.89
N GLN A 40 -6.79 -7.37 -14.19
CA GLN A 40 -7.89 -7.79 -13.33
C GLN A 40 -7.40 -8.23 -11.94
N LYS A 41 -6.34 -9.05 -11.89
CA LYS A 41 -5.74 -9.50 -10.63
C LYS A 41 -5.24 -8.32 -9.79
N MET A 42 -4.51 -7.39 -10.41
CA MET A 42 -4.02 -6.20 -9.72
C MET A 42 -5.17 -5.36 -9.18
N LYS A 43 -6.18 -5.06 -10.00
CA LYS A 43 -7.34 -4.26 -9.56
C LYS A 43 -8.06 -4.92 -8.39
N ALA A 44 -8.29 -6.23 -8.44
CA ALA A 44 -8.95 -6.96 -7.36
C ALA A 44 -8.17 -6.84 -6.03
N VAL A 45 -6.86 -7.05 -6.05
CA VAL A 45 -6.01 -6.95 -4.85
C VAL A 45 -6.03 -5.51 -4.29
N LEU A 46 -5.88 -4.51 -5.15
CA LEU A 46 -5.87 -3.10 -4.74
C LEU A 46 -7.21 -2.65 -4.15
N GLU A 47 -8.33 -3.09 -4.73
CA GLU A 47 -9.68 -2.82 -4.22
C GLU A 47 -9.90 -3.47 -2.85
N GLU A 48 -9.53 -4.75 -2.70
CA GLU A 48 -9.65 -5.48 -1.44
C GLU A 48 -8.86 -4.78 -0.32
N ARG A 49 -7.58 -4.47 -0.56
CA ARG A 49 -6.73 -3.79 0.41
C ARG A 49 -7.23 -2.38 0.73
N THR A 50 -7.76 -1.66 -0.26
CA THR A 50 -8.40 -0.36 -0.03
C THR A 50 -9.56 -0.45 0.95
N GLN A 51 -10.43 -1.44 0.79
CA GLN A 51 -11.56 -1.64 1.69
C GLN A 51 -11.12 -2.00 3.12
N GLU A 52 -10.10 -2.84 3.27
CA GLU A 52 -9.57 -3.22 4.58
C GLU A 52 -8.92 -2.04 5.30
N PHE A 53 -8.07 -1.27 4.62
CA PHE A 53 -7.41 -0.12 5.21
C PHE A 53 -8.39 0.98 5.59
N ASN A 54 -9.45 1.22 4.80
CA ASN A 54 -10.49 2.19 5.16
C ASN A 54 -11.17 1.88 6.51
N LYS A 55 -11.26 0.62 6.91
CA LYS A 55 -11.81 0.21 8.22
C LYS A 55 -10.87 0.53 9.38
N VAL A 56 -9.56 0.55 9.14
CA VAL A 56 -8.55 0.66 10.19
C VAL A 56 -7.75 1.98 10.16
N ILE A 57 -7.93 2.83 9.14
CA ILE A 57 -7.10 4.03 8.91
C ILE A 57 -7.16 5.06 10.04
N LYS A 58 -8.22 5.03 10.85
CA LYS A 58 -8.42 5.92 12.01
C LYS A 58 -7.81 5.39 13.30
N MET A 59 -7.27 4.16 13.30
CA MET A 59 -6.75 3.51 14.50
C MET A 59 -5.46 4.14 15.02
N ALA A 60 -5.30 4.17 16.34
CA ALA A 60 -4.17 4.80 17.00
C ALA A 60 -2.81 4.20 16.59
N PHE A 61 -2.76 2.89 16.29
CA PHE A 61 -1.54 2.22 15.84
C PHE A 61 -0.90 2.88 14.62
N LEU A 62 -1.71 3.35 13.66
CA LEU A 62 -1.20 4.02 12.46
C LEU A 62 -0.49 5.34 12.77
N LYS A 63 -0.74 5.96 13.92
CA LYS A 63 -0.03 7.18 14.34
C LYS A 63 1.38 6.88 14.90
N THR A 64 1.72 5.62 15.13
CA THR A 64 3.06 5.25 15.61
C THR A 64 4.11 5.48 14.53
N VAL A 65 5.36 5.74 14.93
CA VAL A 65 6.47 5.93 14.00
C VAL A 65 6.64 4.71 13.11
N LYS A 66 6.63 3.50 13.69
CA LYS A 66 6.83 2.25 12.95
C LYS A 66 5.74 1.99 11.91
N ALA A 67 4.48 2.27 12.24
CA ALA A 67 3.40 2.17 11.26
C ALA A 67 3.52 3.25 10.16
N GLY A 68 3.98 4.46 10.52
CA GLY A 68 4.28 5.52 9.56
C GLY A 68 5.42 5.18 8.61
N GLU A 69 6.45 4.47 9.08
CA GLU A 69 7.55 3.99 8.24
C GLU A 69 7.06 2.96 7.22
N VAL A 70 6.30 1.96 7.68
CA VAL A 70 5.73 0.95 6.77
C VAL A 70 4.77 1.60 5.77
N ALA A 71 3.89 2.50 6.23
CA ALA A 71 2.99 3.23 5.32
C ALA A 71 3.74 4.08 4.29
N TYR A 72 4.90 4.64 4.65
CA TYR A 72 5.76 5.35 3.71
C TYR A 72 6.38 4.40 2.69
N ASP A 73 6.96 3.29 3.14
CA ASP A 73 7.57 2.31 2.23
C ASP A 73 6.53 1.72 1.26
N CYS A 74 5.35 1.37 1.76
CA CYS A 74 4.24 0.91 0.92
C CYS A 74 3.84 1.98 -0.11
N LYS A 75 3.78 3.26 0.27
CA LYS A 75 3.50 4.35 -0.68
C LYS A 75 4.56 4.45 -1.78
N GLU A 76 5.85 4.40 -1.41
CA GLU A 76 6.94 4.46 -2.40
C GLU A 76 6.89 3.25 -3.35
N MET A 77 6.63 2.04 -2.83
CA MET A 77 6.45 0.85 -3.65
C MET A 77 5.25 0.98 -4.60
N THR A 78 4.14 1.57 -4.15
CA THR A 78 2.99 1.85 -5.01
C THR A 78 3.35 2.78 -6.17
N LEU A 79 4.17 3.80 -5.93
CA LEU A 79 4.66 4.69 -6.99
C LEU A 79 5.57 3.94 -7.97
N GLU A 80 6.43 3.05 -7.48
CA GLU A 80 7.26 2.20 -8.34
C GLU A 80 6.43 1.23 -9.17
N MET A 81 5.37 0.65 -8.58
CA MET A 81 4.42 -0.19 -9.30
C MET A 81 3.67 0.60 -10.38
N GLN A 82 3.18 1.80 -10.07
CA GLN A 82 2.51 2.67 -11.04
C GLN A 82 3.43 2.98 -12.23
N ALA A 83 4.72 3.19 -11.99
CA ALA A 83 5.72 3.38 -13.05
C ALA A 83 5.93 2.10 -13.88
N ALA A 84 6.04 0.93 -13.23
CA ALA A 84 6.17 -0.36 -13.91
C ALA A 84 4.97 -0.62 -14.83
N VAL A 85 3.75 -0.44 -14.31
CA VAL A 85 2.51 -0.55 -15.07
C VAL A 85 2.45 0.44 -16.23
N GLY A 86 2.86 1.70 -16.00
CA GLY A 86 2.90 2.73 -17.06
C GLY A 86 3.88 2.43 -18.19
N SER A 87 4.93 1.65 -17.88
CA SER A 87 5.93 1.16 -18.85
C SER A 87 5.56 -0.16 -19.53
N GLY A 88 4.54 -0.86 -19.04
CA GLY A 88 4.15 -2.19 -19.51
C GLY A 88 5.04 -3.34 -19.00
N ASP A 89 5.84 -3.09 -17.97
CA ASP A 89 6.67 -4.10 -17.33
C ASP A 89 5.83 -4.93 -16.34
N GLU A 90 5.11 -5.90 -16.90
CA GLU A 90 4.18 -6.75 -16.14
C GLU A 90 4.89 -7.60 -15.08
N ALA A 91 6.05 -8.17 -15.40
CA ALA A 91 6.80 -9.00 -14.45
C ALA A 91 7.16 -8.20 -13.19
N ARG A 92 7.70 -7.00 -13.38
CA ARG A 92 8.04 -6.12 -12.26
C ARG A 92 6.81 -5.60 -11.53
N ALA A 93 5.74 -5.25 -12.25
CA ALA A 93 4.51 -4.77 -11.64
C ALA A 93 3.89 -5.84 -10.73
N MET A 94 3.92 -7.11 -11.15
CA MET A 94 3.40 -8.24 -10.37
C MET A 94 4.30 -8.62 -9.19
N GLU A 95 5.62 -8.53 -9.34
CA GLU A 95 6.58 -8.72 -8.24
C GLU A 95 6.35 -7.67 -7.14
N ILE A 96 6.24 -6.40 -7.52
CA ILE A 96 5.97 -5.31 -6.56
C ILE A 96 4.61 -5.51 -5.90
N LEU A 97 3.59 -5.92 -6.66
CA LEU A 97 2.26 -6.19 -6.11
C LEU A 97 2.30 -7.28 -5.02
N GLU A 98 3.06 -8.35 -5.24
CA GLU A 98 3.19 -9.44 -4.26
C GLU A 98 3.89 -8.96 -2.97
N ILE A 99 5.02 -8.25 -3.09
CA ILE A 99 5.75 -7.68 -1.95
C ILE A 99 4.86 -6.70 -1.19
N LEU A 100 4.22 -5.79 -1.90
CA LEU A 100 3.31 -4.79 -1.34
C LEU A 100 2.15 -5.46 -0.60
N THR A 101 1.57 -6.53 -1.16
CA THR A 101 0.46 -7.25 -0.52
C THR A 101 0.90 -7.87 0.80
N ASN A 102 2.07 -8.49 0.85
CA ASN A 102 2.61 -9.09 2.08
C ASN A 102 2.86 -8.05 3.18
N ASP A 103 3.46 -6.91 2.83
CA ASP A 103 3.72 -5.83 3.78
C ASP A 103 2.43 -5.20 4.32
N LEU A 104 1.43 -5.04 3.44
CA LEU A 104 0.10 -4.55 3.81
C LEU A 104 -0.63 -5.53 4.72
N ASP A 105 -0.53 -6.84 4.48
CA ASP A 105 -1.13 -7.88 5.31
C ASP A 105 -0.49 -7.91 6.70
N GLU A 106 0.83 -7.79 6.78
CA GLU A 106 1.53 -7.70 8.05
C GLU A 106 1.12 -6.43 8.81
N LEU A 107 1.01 -5.29 8.12
CA LEU A 107 0.55 -4.04 8.72
C LEU A 107 -0.89 -4.15 9.23
N LEU A 108 -1.80 -4.72 8.44
CA LEU A 108 -3.20 -4.95 8.85
C LEU A 108 -3.27 -5.88 10.06
N HIS A 109 -2.49 -6.96 10.07
CA HIS A 109 -2.43 -7.89 11.19
C HIS A 109 -1.96 -7.18 12.48
N LYS A 110 -0.91 -6.36 12.39
CA LYS A 110 -0.41 -5.55 13.52
C LYS A 110 -1.45 -4.55 14.02
N ILE A 111 -2.14 -3.87 13.12
CA ILE A 111 -3.21 -2.92 13.48
C ILE A 111 -4.35 -3.65 14.21
N LYS A 112 -4.89 -4.74 13.63
CA LYS A 112 -5.99 -5.53 14.21
C LYS A 112 -5.60 -6.11 15.57
N THR A 113 -4.36 -6.59 15.74
CA THR A 113 -3.87 -7.16 17.00
C THR A 113 -3.66 -6.10 18.08
N PHE A 114 -3.26 -4.88 17.71
CA PHE A 114 -3.12 -3.78 18.66
C PHE A 114 -4.46 -3.38 19.28
N VAL A 115 -5.55 -3.45 18.51
CA VAL A 115 -6.92 -3.16 19.00
C VAL A 115 -7.32 -4.13 20.10
N VAL A 116 -7.08 -5.43 19.92
CA VAL A 116 -7.42 -6.48 20.90
C VAL A 116 -6.71 -6.28 22.25
N ARG A 117 -5.55 -5.62 22.26
CA ARG A 117 -4.78 -5.38 23.50
C ARG A 117 -5.22 -4.12 24.26
N MET A 118 -6.04 -3.24 23.65
CA MET A 118 -6.55 -2.02 24.29
C MET A 118 -8.03 -2.12 24.68
N THR A 119 -8.69 -3.25 24.39
CA THR A 119 -10.05 -3.60 24.84
C THR A 119 -9.99 -4.52 26.05
#